data_AF-A0A1B2HWV1-F1
#
_entry.id   AF-A0A1B2HWV1-F1
#
_cell.length_a   1.000
_cell.length_b   1.000
_cell.length_c   1.000
_cell.angle_alpha   90.00
_cell.angle_beta   90.00
_cell.angle_gamma   90.00
#
_symmetry.space_group_name_H-M   'P 1'
#
loop_
_entity.id
_entity.type
_entity.pdbx_description
1 polymer ?
#
loop_
_entity_poly.entity_id
_entity_poly.type
_entity_poly.pdbx_seq_one_letter_code
_entity_poly.pdbx_strand_id
1 'polypeptide(L)'
;MTHASSEAEMKAHLGKLDDVGSRINTAVTSANATMDPMAFGLLGMPLAGICAAAAAIATNAIEKASDTAVEHYREFADMALHIKTHEEARAATFDGMHQG
;
A
#
# COMPACT_ATOMS: atom_id res chain seq x y z
N MET A 1 0.76 -17.31 -25.54
CA MET A 1 1.80 -16.51 -24.86
C MET A 1 1.13 -15.29 -24.24
N THR A 2 0.61 -15.39 -23.01
CA THR A 2 -0.06 -14.26 -22.33
C THR A 2 -0.07 -14.40 -20.79
N HIS A 3 0.01 -15.62 -20.24
CA HIS A 3 -0.17 -15.86 -18.80
C HIS A 3 1.03 -15.48 -17.91
N ALA A 4 2.27 -15.83 -18.32
CA ALA A 4 3.47 -15.42 -17.57
C ALA A 4 3.67 -13.89 -17.51
N SER A 5 3.08 -13.15 -18.46
CA SER A 5 3.06 -11.68 -18.44
C SER A 5 2.19 -11.17 -17.28
N SER A 6 1.04 -11.81 -17.02
CA SER A 6 0.09 -11.38 -15.99
C SER A 6 0.64 -11.56 -14.57
N GLU A 7 1.30 -12.67 -14.27
CA GLU A 7 1.92 -12.89 -12.95
C GLU A 7 3.08 -11.91 -12.70
N ALA A 8 3.93 -11.70 -13.71
CA ALA A 8 5.03 -10.74 -13.64
C ALA A 8 4.52 -9.30 -13.49
N GLU A 9 3.45 -8.93 -14.19
CA GLU A 9 2.79 -7.62 -14.07
C GLU A 9 2.16 -7.42 -12.69
N MET A 10 1.49 -8.44 -12.14
CA MET A 10 0.93 -8.39 -10.78
C MET A 10 2.04 -8.24 -9.73
N LYS A 11 3.14 -9.00 -9.85
CA LYS A 11 4.28 -8.87 -8.94
C LYS A 11 4.94 -7.48 -9.03
N ALA A 12 5.07 -6.93 -10.24
CA ALA A 12 5.58 -5.58 -10.43
C ALA A 12 4.62 -4.52 -9.85
N HIS A 13 3.31 -4.75 -9.91
CA HIS A 13 2.30 -3.87 -9.32
C HIS A 13 2.35 -3.91 -7.78
N LEU A 14 2.44 -5.09 -7.17
CA LEU A 14 2.62 -5.24 -5.72
C LEU A 14 3.90 -4.55 -5.24
N GLY A 15 5.00 -4.63 -6.00
CA GLY A 15 6.23 -3.90 -5.67
C GLY A 15 6.08 -2.38 -5.71
N LYS A 16 5.25 -1.84 -6.62
CA LYS A 16 4.94 -0.40 -6.65
C LYS A 16 4.05 0.01 -5.47
N LEU A 17 3.10 -0.83 -5.06
CA LEU A 17 2.25 -0.57 -3.89
C LEU A 17 3.08 -0.54 -2.60
N ASP A 18 4.06 -1.43 -2.47
CA ASP A 18 5.00 -1.43 -1.33
C ASP A 18 5.85 -0.14 -1.27
N ASP A 19 6.39 0.31 -2.41
CA ASP A 19 7.11 1.59 -2.49
C ASP A 19 6.24 2.79 -2.10
N VAL A 20 5.00 2.83 -2.59
CA VAL A 20 4.04 3.88 -2.21
C VAL A 20 3.73 3.84 -0.71
N GLY A 21 3.53 2.65 -0.14
CA GLY A 21 3.34 2.46 1.30
C GLY A 21 4.53 2.97 2.13
N SER A 22 5.76 2.66 1.71
CA SER A 22 6.99 3.14 2.36
C SER A 22 7.11 4.68 2.36
N ARG A 23 6.77 5.31 1.22
CA ARG A 23 6.76 6.77 1.08
C ARG A 23 5.70 7.44 1.95
N ILE A 24 4.51 6.84 2.03
CA ILE A 24 3.43 7.27 2.92
C ILE A 24 3.90 7.22 4.38
N ASN A 25 4.51 6.11 4.81
CA ASN A 25 5.02 5.96 6.18
C ASN A 25 6.12 6.98 6.52
N THR A 26 7.00 7.28 5.55
CA THR A 26 8.01 8.34 5.69
C THR A 26 7.37 9.73 5.84
N ALA A 27 6.30 10.00 5.10
CA ALA A 27 5.55 11.25 5.21
C ALA A 27 4.85 11.38 6.58
N VAL A 28 4.25 10.30 7.11
CA VAL A 28 3.69 10.27 8.48
C VAL A 28 4.76 10.58 9.52
N THR A 29 5.91 9.91 9.41
CA THR A 29 7.02 10.07 10.36
C THR A 29 7.53 11.51 10.36
N SER A 30 7.67 12.10 9.17
CA SER A 30 8.10 13.50 9.01
C SER A 30 7.05 14.47 9.55
N ALA A 31 5.77 14.23 9.26
CA ALA A 31 4.67 15.06 9.77
C ALA A 31 4.67 15.05 11.31
N ASN A 32 4.73 13.88 11.94
CA ASN A 32 4.78 13.74 13.40
C ASN A 32 5.98 14.47 14.02
N ALA A 33 7.17 14.41 13.40
CA ALA A 33 8.35 15.12 13.86
C ALA A 33 8.19 16.65 13.78
N THR A 34 7.48 17.16 12.76
CA THR A 34 7.23 18.59 12.58
C THR A 34 6.04 19.14 13.38
N MET A 35 5.18 18.25 13.90
CA MET A 35 4.04 18.62 14.73
C MET A 35 4.37 18.74 16.22
N ASP A 36 5.60 18.41 16.64
CA ASP A 36 6.07 18.64 18.00
C ASP A 36 6.06 20.16 18.31
N PRO A 37 5.23 20.65 19.25
CA PRO A 37 5.18 22.07 19.60
C PRO A 37 6.54 22.58 20.09
N MET A 38 7.40 21.70 20.61
CA MET A 38 8.76 22.04 21.05
C MET A 38 9.70 22.32 19.86
N ALA A 39 9.42 21.79 18.67
CA ALA A 39 10.18 22.08 17.44
C ALA A 39 10.03 23.54 16.99
N PHE A 40 8.93 24.19 17.37
CA PHE A 40 8.69 25.61 17.09
C PHE A 40 9.32 26.56 18.13
N GLY A 41 9.86 26.02 19.23
CA GLY A 41 10.38 26.81 20.35
C GLY A 41 9.30 27.61 21.11
N LEU A 42 9.69 28.23 22.23
CA LEU A 42 8.76 28.91 23.15
C LEU A 42 7.94 30.04 22.47
N LEU A 43 8.49 30.67 21.43
CA LEU A 43 7.86 31.74 20.65
C LEU A 43 6.94 31.23 19.53
N GLY A 44 7.12 29.99 19.06
CA GLY A 44 6.37 29.43 17.95
C GLY A 44 5.18 28.54 18.37
N MET A 45 4.96 28.32 19.67
CA MET A 45 3.78 27.61 20.19
C MET A 45 2.43 28.17 19.72
N PRO A 46 2.23 29.51 19.63
CA PRO A 46 0.97 30.05 19.08
C PRO A 46 0.77 29.70 17.60
N LEU A 47 1.86 29.68 16.82
CA LEU A 47 1.84 29.29 15.42
C LEU A 47 1.52 27.80 15.26
N ALA A 48 2.09 26.95 16.11
CA ALA A 48 1.77 25.53 16.16
C ALA A 48 0.27 25.29 16.45
N GLY A 49 -0.33 26.07 17.34
CA GLY A 49 -1.77 26.01 17.62
C GLY A 49 -2.65 26.37 16.43
N ILE A 50 -2.26 27.37 15.63
CA ILE A 50 -2.99 27.76 14.41
C ILE A 50 -2.84 26.68 13.33
N CYS A 51 -1.63 26.10 13.20
CA CYS A 51 -1.35 25.06 12.22
C CYS A 51 -1.90 23.68 12.63
N ALA A 52 -2.28 23.48 13.89
CA ALA A 52 -2.74 22.19 14.41
C ALA A 52 -3.94 21.62 13.62
N ALA A 53 -4.87 22.47 13.19
CA ALA A 53 -6.02 22.03 12.39
C ALA A 53 -5.59 21.52 11.00
N ALA A 54 -4.70 22.25 10.32
CA ALA A 54 -4.17 21.85 9.02
C ALA A 54 -3.34 20.56 9.13
N ALA A 55 -2.56 20.45 10.20
CA ALA A 55 -1.74 19.28 10.48
C ALA A 55 -2.60 18.05 10.77
N ALA A 56 -3.69 18.17 11.54
CA ALA A 56 -4.64 17.09 11.78
C ALA A 56 -5.33 16.60 10.50
N ILE A 57 -5.71 17.52 9.59
CA ILE A 57 -6.28 17.16 8.28
C ILE A 57 -5.26 16.39 7.43
N ALA A 58 -4.01 16.86 7.41
CA ALA A 58 -2.92 16.18 6.69
C ALA A 58 -2.69 14.77 7.24
N THR A 59 -2.60 14.60 8.56
CA THR A 59 -2.43 13.28 9.19
C THR A 59 -3.57 12.32 8.84
N ASN A 60 -4.83 12.77 8.95
CA ASN A 60 -5.99 11.94 8.61
C ASN A 60 -6.00 11.53 7.12
N ALA A 61 -5.62 12.45 6.22
CA ALA A 61 -5.50 12.13 4.79
C ALA A 61 -4.41 11.09 4.52
N ILE A 62 -3.27 11.18 5.23
CA ILE A 62 -2.18 10.22 5.10
C ILE A 62 -2.56 8.85 5.69
N GLU A 63 -3.24 8.81 6.84
CA GLU A 63 -3.78 7.58 7.44
C GLU A 63 -4.74 6.88 6.49
N LYS A 64 -5.71 7.60 5.92
CA LYS A 64 -6.65 7.05 4.93
C LYS A 64 -5.95 6.54 3.67
N ALA A 65 -4.94 7.26 3.19
CA ALA A 65 -4.15 6.82 2.04
C ALA A 65 -3.37 5.54 2.36
N SER A 66 -2.82 5.43 3.58
CA SER A 66 -2.15 4.22 4.07
C SER A 66 -3.11 3.04 4.15
N ASP A 67 -4.27 3.22 4.79
CA ASP A 67 -5.29 2.17 4.93
C ASP A 67 -5.78 1.69 3.56
N THR A 68 -6.06 2.63 2.65
CA THR A 68 -6.46 2.32 1.27
C THR A 68 -5.36 1.55 0.53
N ALA A 69 -4.09 1.94 0.69
CA ALA A 69 -2.97 1.25 0.05
C ALA A 69 -2.81 -0.19 0.58
N VAL A 70 -2.99 -0.40 1.89
CA VAL A 70 -2.94 -1.74 2.52
C VAL A 70 -4.12 -2.60 2.06
N GLU A 71 -5.32 -2.04 2.01
CA GLU A 71 -6.50 -2.73 1.50
C GLU A 71 -6.29 -3.14 0.05
N HIS A 72 -5.84 -2.23 -0.80
CA HIS A 72 -5.58 -2.52 -2.21
C HIS A 72 -4.48 -3.58 -2.39
N TYR A 73 -3.42 -3.54 -1.58
CA TYR A 73 -2.38 -4.57 -1.60
C TYR A 73 -2.97 -5.95 -1.27
N ARG A 74 -3.84 -6.05 -0.26
CA ARG A 74 -4.49 -7.30 0.14
C ARG A 74 -5.38 -7.85 -0.96
N GLU A 75 -6.22 -7.01 -1.56
CA GLU A 75 -7.10 -7.40 -2.68
C GLU A 75 -6.29 -7.95 -3.85
N PHE A 76 -5.19 -7.29 -4.22
CA PHE A 76 -4.32 -7.76 -5.30
C PHE A 76 -3.56 -9.04 -4.94
N ALA A 77 -3.12 -9.20 -3.69
CA ALA A 77 -2.47 -10.42 -3.24
C ALA A 77 -3.43 -11.63 -3.27
N ASP A 78 -4.68 -11.44 -2.82
CA ASP A 78 -5.72 -12.47 -2.86
C ASP A 78 -6.08 -12.83 -4.30
N MET A 79 -6.19 -11.83 -5.19
CA MET A 79 -6.44 -12.07 -6.61
C MET A 79 -5.30 -12.88 -7.27
N ALA A 80 -4.04 -12.55 -6.96
CA ALA A 80 -2.89 -13.30 -7.46
C ALA A 80 -2.92 -14.77 -6.99
N LEU A 81 -3.33 -15.01 -5.74
CA LEU A 81 -3.46 -16.35 -5.17
C LEU A 81 -4.58 -17.16 -5.84
N HIS A 82 -5.71 -16.51 -6.13
CA HIS A 82 -6.83 -17.10 -6.87
C HIS A 82 -6.45 -17.49 -8.30
N ILE A 83 -5.72 -16.63 -9.01
CA ILE A 83 -5.27 -16.94 -10.39
C ILE A 83 -4.37 -18.16 -10.38
N LYS A 84 -3.39 -18.21 -9.48
CA LYS A 84 -2.46 -19.33 -9.37
C LYS A 84 -3.16 -20.66 -9.07
N THR A 85 -4.10 -20.67 -8.11
CA THR A 85 -4.86 -21.88 -7.77
C THR A 85 -5.76 -22.36 -8.91
N HIS A 86 -6.40 -21.45 -9.64
CA HIS A 86 -7.17 -21.80 -10.84
C HIS A 86 -6.31 -22.35 -11.97
N GLU A 87 -5.08 -21.87 -12.13
CA GLU A 87 -4.13 -22.37 -13.12
C GLU A 87 -3.63 -23.78 -12.75
N GLU A 88 -3.27 -24.02 -11.49
CA GLU A 88 -2.89 -25.35 -10.98
C GLU A 88 -4.01 -26.37 -11.19
N ALA A 89 -5.27 -25.99 -10.90
CA ALA A 89 -6.44 -26.84 -11.12
C ALA A 89 -6.67 -27.15 -12.62
N ARG A 90 -6.48 -26.18 -13.51
CA ARG A 90 -6.58 -26.37 -14.96
C ARG A 90 -5.47 -27.27 -15.50
N ALA A 91 -4.24 -27.09 -15.03
CA ALA A 91 -3.10 -27.92 -15.42
C ALA A 91 -3.31 -29.39 -15.02
N ALA A 92 -3.76 -29.65 -13.79
CA ALA A 92 -4.06 -31.00 -13.30
C ALA A 92 -5.18 -31.70 -14.12
N THR A 93 -6.18 -30.92 -14.55
CA THR A 93 -7.29 -31.45 -15.37
C THR A 93 -6.84 -31.83 -16.79
N PHE A 94 -5.91 -31.06 -17.37
CA PHE A 94 -5.35 -31.34 -18.70
C PHE A 94 -4.39 -32.53 -18.70
N ASP A 95 -3.56 -32.67 -17.66
CA ASP A 95 -2.64 -33.81 -17.51
C ASP A 95 -3.41 -35.14 -17.35
N GLY A 96 -4.51 -35.12 -16.58
CA GLY A 96 -5.38 -36.28 -16.42
C GLY A 96 -6.09 -36.75 -17.71
N MET A 97 -6.27 -35.88 -18.72
CA MET A 97 -6.87 -36.27 -20.01
C MET A 97 -5.87 -36.92 -20.97
N HIS A 98 -4.56 -36.70 -20.79
CA HIS A 98 -3.52 -37.28 -21.64
C HIS A 98 -3.01 -38.65 -21.17
N GLN A 99 -3.41 -39.10 -19.98
CA GLN A 99 -3.07 -40.41 -19.42
C GLN A 99 -4.21 -41.45 -19.54
N GLY A 100 -5.30 -41.13 -20.25
CA GLY A 100 -6.45 -42.02 -20.51
C GLY A 100 -6.38 -42.76 -21.85
#